data_AF-A0A109FXA9-F1
#
_entry.id   AF-A0A109FXA9-F1
#
_cell.length_a   1.000
_cell.length_b   1.000
_cell.length_c   1.000
_cell.angle_alpha   90.00
_cell.angle_beta   90.00
_cell.angle_gamma   90.00
#
_symmetry.space_group_name_H-M   'P 1'
#
loop_
_entity.id
_entity.type
_entity.pdbx_description
1 polymer ?
#
loop_
_entity_poly.entity_id
_entity_poly.type
_entity_poly.pdbx_seq_one_letter_code
_entity_poly.pdbx_strand_id
1 'polypeptide(L)'
;MTEENHELINFNEIREQKQLQSDNAICDFYNQYFFFVNRYTNIREKVRASHLFKELVNLPHEAPLSDSHEQLFFQWFAFEYVTIQGKTLLQLFLADQAKQKTESFLIQGAFFLTSVLEPIIVSKVPNSFFLKGYTPLTNEQVIIKDVRGRFANLEEQQVIWIRKIKSIGYDVLIDSFFLGHKQRIEQLVTQYNDKKNAMTWRSFLKQQAIYYVMKPK
;
A
#
# COMPACT_ATOMS: atom_id res chain seq x y z
N MET A 1 8.73 27.41 51.25
CA MET A 1 9.44 26.26 50.63
C MET A 1 8.62 25.85 49.44
N THR A 2 9.10 26.18 48.25
CA THR A 2 8.50 25.89 46.96
C THR A 2 8.66 24.40 46.65
N GLU A 3 7.54 23.69 46.58
CA GLU A 3 7.50 22.34 46.01
C GLU A 3 7.77 22.45 44.51
N GLU A 4 8.94 21.97 44.08
CA GLU A 4 9.23 21.71 42.68
C GLU A 4 8.33 20.58 42.20
N ASN A 5 7.18 20.94 41.62
CA ASN A 5 6.39 20.05 40.80
C ASN A 5 7.20 19.69 39.55
N HIS A 6 8.00 18.63 39.64
CA HIS A 6 8.43 17.90 38.46
C HIS A 6 7.19 17.29 37.82
N GLU A 7 6.60 17.98 36.85
CA GLU A 7 5.61 17.39 35.94
C GLU A 7 6.22 16.12 35.33
N LEU A 8 5.77 14.97 35.82
CA LEU A 8 6.14 13.67 35.28
C LEU A 8 5.64 13.61 33.83
N ILE A 9 6.57 13.73 32.88
CA ILE A 9 6.27 13.61 31.45
C ILE A 9 5.68 12.22 31.19
N ASN A 10 4.40 12.17 30.81
CA ASN A 10 3.74 10.91 30.44
C ASN A 10 4.12 10.50 29.01
N PHE A 11 5.17 9.70 28.88
CA PHE A 11 5.63 9.20 27.58
C PHE A 11 4.60 8.34 26.83
N ASN A 12 3.67 7.70 27.53
CA ASN A 12 2.63 6.90 26.88
C ASN A 12 1.63 7.80 26.15
N GLU A 13 1.16 8.85 26.82
CA GLU A 13 0.26 9.85 26.20
C GLU A 13 0.92 10.53 25.00
N ILE A 14 2.18 10.94 25.14
CA ILE A 14 2.93 11.56 24.03
C ILE A 14 3.04 10.59 22.85
N ARG A 15 3.30 9.31 23.11
CA ARG A 15 3.39 8.28 22.06
C ARG A 15 2.04 8.08 21.36
N GLU A 16 0.95 8.02 22.11
CA GLU A 16 -0.40 7.89 21.57
C GLU A 16 -0.79 9.10 20.72
N GLN A 17 -0.49 10.31 21.18
CA GLN A 17 -0.72 11.53 20.43
C GLN A 17 0.07 11.55 19.12
N LYS A 18 1.37 11.20 19.15
CA LYS A 18 2.19 11.11 17.93
C LYS A 18 1.70 10.03 16.97
N GLN A 19 1.25 8.89 17.48
CA GLN A 19 0.65 7.83 16.67
C GLN A 19 -0.60 8.34 15.96
N LEU A 20 -1.50 9.00 16.69
CA LEU A 20 -2.74 9.56 16.13
C LEU A 20 -2.44 10.63 15.08
N GLN A 21 -1.48 11.52 15.34
CA GLN A 21 -1.04 12.52 14.38
C GLN A 21 -0.50 11.86 13.09
N SER A 22 0.30 10.80 13.22
CA SER A 22 0.82 10.07 12.05
C SER A 22 -0.30 9.38 11.27
N ASP A 23 -1.24 8.73 11.95
CA ASP A 23 -2.37 8.06 11.30
C ASP A 23 -3.26 9.06 10.54
N ASN A 24 -3.52 10.22 11.13
CA ASN A 24 -4.27 11.30 10.49
C ASN A 24 -3.52 11.84 9.27
N ALA A 25 -2.22 12.08 9.39
CA ALA A 25 -1.41 12.55 8.26
C ALA A 25 -1.41 11.56 7.09
N ILE A 26 -1.36 10.25 7.37
CA ILE A 26 -1.47 9.19 6.34
C ILE A 26 -2.84 9.25 5.66
N CYS A 27 -3.92 9.33 6.44
CA CYS A 27 -5.29 9.40 5.92
C CYS A 27 -5.51 10.65 5.06
N ASP A 28 -5.09 11.82 5.56
CA ASP A 28 -5.23 13.09 4.88
C ASP A 28 -4.46 13.12 3.56
N PHE A 29 -3.21 12.64 3.57
CA PHE A 29 -2.41 12.51 2.35
C PHE A 29 -3.10 11.59 1.33
N TYR A 30 -3.54 10.41 1.77
CA TYR A 30 -4.21 9.45 0.90
C TYR A 30 -5.50 10.02 0.30
N ASN A 31 -6.31 10.71 1.10
CA ASN A 31 -7.56 11.32 0.64
C ASN A 31 -7.30 12.43 -0.40
N GLN A 32 -6.34 13.31 -0.15
CA GLN A 32 -5.94 14.35 -1.11
C GLN A 32 -5.41 13.74 -2.41
N TYR A 33 -4.57 12.71 -2.28
CA TYR A 33 -4.02 12.00 -3.43
C TYR A 33 -5.10 11.32 -4.26
N PHE A 34 -6.00 10.57 -3.63
CA PHE A 34 -7.05 9.84 -4.32
C PHE A 34 -8.08 10.79 -4.95
N PHE A 35 -8.36 11.93 -4.30
CA PHE A 35 -9.13 13.01 -4.92
C PHE A 35 -8.45 13.51 -6.19
N PHE A 36 -7.13 13.71 -6.16
CA PHE A 36 -6.38 14.12 -7.36
C PHE A 36 -6.51 13.09 -8.49
N VAL A 37 -6.31 11.80 -8.19
CA VAL A 37 -6.43 10.71 -9.16
C VAL A 37 -7.83 10.70 -9.79
N ASN A 38 -8.89 10.83 -9.00
CA ASN A 38 -10.26 10.79 -9.53
C ASN A 38 -10.66 12.03 -10.32
N ARG A 39 -10.15 13.21 -9.92
CA ARG A 39 -10.59 14.49 -10.49
C ARG A 39 -9.81 14.91 -11.73
N TYR A 40 -8.49 14.66 -11.73
CA TYR A 40 -7.59 15.28 -12.71
C TYR A 40 -6.99 14.29 -13.70
N THR A 41 -7.29 12.98 -13.58
CA THR A 41 -6.86 12.03 -14.61
C THR A 41 -7.73 12.13 -15.86
N ASN A 42 -7.08 12.21 -17.01
CA ASN A 42 -7.75 12.27 -18.31
C ASN A 42 -8.43 10.92 -18.60
N ILE A 43 -9.68 10.96 -19.09
CA ILE A 43 -10.43 9.75 -19.47
C ILE A 43 -9.66 8.88 -20.48
N ARG A 44 -8.98 9.48 -21.46
CA ARG A 44 -8.17 8.73 -22.44
C ARG A 44 -7.03 7.97 -21.78
N GLU A 45 -6.43 8.57 -20.76
CA GLU A 45 -5.36 7.94 -19.97
C GLU A 45 -5.92 6.75 -19.18
N LYS A 46 -7.10 6.91 -18.56
CA LYS A 46 -7.78 5.84 -17.83
C LYS A 46 -8.17 4.67 -18.73
N VAL A 47 -8.65 4.95 -19.96
CA VAL A 47 -8.95 3.91 -20.97
C VAL A 47 -7.68 3.17 -21.36
N ARG A 48 -6.61 3.90 -21.71
CA ARG A 48 -5.29 3.30 -22.02
C ARG A 48 -4.79 2.42 -20.87
N ALA A 49 -4.84 2.92 -19.64
CA ALA A 49 -4.44 2.17 -18.46
C ALA A 49 -5.28 0.89 -18.30
N SER A 50 -6.59 0.95 -18.53
CA SER A 50 -7.46 -0.22 -18.46
C SER A 50 -7.09 -1.28 -19.50
N HIS A 51 -6.78 -0.89 -20.74
CA HIS A 51 -6.28 -1.82 -21.76
C HIS A 51 -4.98 -2.51 -21.32
N LEU A 52 -4.00 -1.73 -20.85
CA LEU A 52 -2.73 -2.26 -20.37
C LEU A 52 -2.91 -3.18 -19.16
N PHE A 53 -3.78 -2.81 -18.22
CA PHE A 53 -4.09 -3.65 -17.07
C PHE A 53 -4.66 -5.00 -17.50
N LYS A 54 -5.62 -5.02 -18.44
CA LYS A 54 -6.19 -6.26 -18.97
C LYS A 54 -5.14 -7.14 -19.63
N GLU A 55 -4.16 -6.57 -20.34
CA GLU A 55 -3.01 -7.35 -20.86
C GLU A 55 -2.17 -7.94 -19.72
N LEU A 56 -1.84 -7.14 -18.70
CA LEU A 56 -1.05 -7.59 -17.54
C LEU A 56 -1.73 -8.74 -16.78
N VAL A 57 -3.06 -8.72 -16.69
CA VAL A 57 -3.84 -9.76 -16.01
C VAL A 57 -4.38 -10.83 -16.97
N ASN A 58 -3.98 -10.78 -18.25
CA ASN A 58 -4.41 -11.71 -19.30
C ASN A 58 -5.94 -11.86 -19.41
N LEU A 59 -6.66 -10.73 -19.40
CA LEU A 59 -8.09 -10.66 -19.66
C LEU A 59 -8.36 -10.14 -21.09
N PRO A 60 -9.42 -10.61 -21.76
CA PRO A 60 -9.84 -10.03 -23.04
C PRO A 60 -10.21 -8.55 -22.90
N HIS A 61 -9.84 -7.72 -23.88
CA HIS A 61 -10.11 -6.28 -23.83
C HIS A 61 -11.60 -5.92 -23.72
N GLU A 62 -12.47 -6.74 -24.31
CA GLU A 62 -13.92 -6.52 -24.30
C GLU A 62 -14.59 -7.03 -23.00
N ALA A 63 -13.91 -7.87 -22.23
CA ALA A 63 -14.49 -8.43 -21.01
C ALA A 63 -14.63 -7.33 -19.95
N PRO A 64 -15.78 -7.23 -19.25
CA PRO A 64 -15.91 -6.36 -18.10
C PRO A 64 -14.97 -6.83 -16.97
N LEU A 65 -14.44 -5.89 -16.19
CA LEU A 65 -13.71 -6.22 -14.97
C LEU A 65 -14.72 -6.64 -13.91
N SER A 66 -14.45 -7.71 -13.16
CA SER A 66 -15.19 -7.98 -11.92
C SER A 66 -14.79 -6.97 -10.84
N ASP A 67 -15.61 -6.81 -9.80
CA ASP A 67 -15.37 -5.85 -8.70
C ASP A 67 -13.96 -5.98 -8.10
N SER A 68 -13.48 -7.21 -7.89
CA SER A 68 -12.13 -7.46 -7.38
C SER A 68 -11.02 -6.99 -8.34
N HIS A 69 -11.21 -7.17 -9.65
CA HIS A 69 -10.27 -6.70 -10.66
C HIS A 69 -10.34 -5.18 -10.82
N GLU A 70 -11.53 -4.59 -10.68
CA GLU A 70 -11.70 -3.14 -10.73
C GLU A 70 -10.99 -2.45 -9.54
N GLN A 71 -11.14 -2.98 -8.33
CA GLN A 71 -10.40 -2.50 -7.16
C GLN A 71 -8.88 -2.62 -7.34
N LEU A 72 -8.41 -3.76 -7.84
CA LEU A 72 -6.99 -3.97 -8.12
C LEU A 72 -6.48 -3.03 -9.22
N PHE A 73 -7.27 -2.82 -10.26
CA PHE A 73 -7.00 -1.86 -11.32
C PHE A 73 -6.84 -0.45 -10.76
N PHE A 74 -7.75 0.01 -9.89
CA PHE A 74 -7.67 1.35 -9.32
C PHE A 74 -6.42 1.54 -8.45
N GLN A 75 -6.03 0.55 -7.65
CA GLN A 75 -4.78 0.63 -6.90
C GLN A 75 -3.56 0.69 -7.83
N TRP A 76 -3.50 -0.19 -8.82
CA TRP A 76 -2.40 -0.20 -9.79
C TRP A 76 -2.35 1.11 -10.58
N PHE A 77 -3.51 1.61 -11.04
CA PHE A 77 -3.63 2.86 -11.78
C PHE A 77 -3.14 4.04 -10.95
N ALA A 78 -3.49 4.08 -9.66
CA ALA A 78 -3.00 5.13 -8.78
C ALA A 78 -1.48 5.01 -8.57
N PHE A 79 -0.93 3.85 -8.21
CA PHE A 79 0.41 3.80 -7.63
C PHE A 79 1.53 3.31 -8.56
N GLU A 80 1.20 2.57 -9.60
CA GLU A 80 2.16 1.87 -10.47
C GLU A 80 2.05 2.28 -11.94
N TYR A 81 0.88 2.70 -12.40
CA TYR A 81 0.70 3.11 -13.79
C TYR A 81 1.59 4.31 -14.13
N VAL A 82 2.37 4.15 -15.20
CA VAL A 82 3.23 5.19 -15.77
C VAL A 82 2.50 5.80 -16.96
N THR A 83 2.26 7.10 -16.86
CA THR A 83 1.58 7.88 -17.91
C THR A 83 2.42 7.98 -19.18
N ILE A 84 1.83 8.49 -20.25
CA ILE A 84 2.55 8.81 -21.50
C ILE A 84 3.74 9.77 -21.26
N GLN A 85 3.69 10.59 -20.20
CA GLN A 85 4.78 11.49 -19.80
C GLN A 85 5.92 10.79 -19.03
N GLY A 86 5.86 9.46 -18.85
CA GLY A 86 6.88 8.71 -18.13
C GLY A 86 6.84 8.86 -16.61
N LYS A 87 5.76 9.42 -16.05
CA LYS A 87 5.58 9.63 -14.61
C LYS A 87 4.38 8.86 -14.07
N THR A 88 4.46 8.41 -12.82
CA THR A 88 3.29 7.88 -12.11
C THR A 88 2.34 9.01 -11.70
N LEU A 89 1.07 8.68 -11.45
CA LEU A 89 0.10 9.67 -10.96
C LEU A 89 0.51 10.27 -9.61
N LEU A 90 1.16 9.49 -8.74
CA LEU A 90 1.70 9.98 -7.48
C LEU A 90 2.82 11.01 -7.71
N GLN A 91 3.70 10.80 -8.68
CA GLN A 91 4.74 11.77 -9.03
C GLN A 91 4.14 13.06 -9.60
N LEU A 92 3.07 12.95 -10.40
CA LEU A 92 2.35 14.11 -10.92
C LEU A 92 1.65 14.89 -9.80
N PHE A 93 1.00 14.19 -8.86
CA PHE A 93 0.38 14.79 -7.68
C PHE A 93 1.39 15.55 -6.82
N LEU A 94 2.53 14.92 -6.50
CA LEU A 94 3.58 15.56 -5.71
C LEU A 94 4.18 16.78 -6.40
N ALA A 95 4.26 16.78 -7.73
CA ALA A 95 4.72 17.93 -8.51
C ALA A 95 3.69 19.07 -8.54
N ASP A 96 2.40 18.75 -8.65
CA ASP A 96 1.29 19.72 -8.61
C ASP A 96 1.18 20.40 -7.24
N GLN A 97 1.32 19.61 -6.17
CA GLN A 97 1.30 20.09 -4.79
C GLN A 97 2.65 20.64 -4.30
N ALA A 98 3.59 20.93 -5.20
CA ALA A 98 4.94 21.39 -4.84
C ALA A 98 4.98 22.68 -4.00
N LYS A 99 3.86 23.42 -3.87
CA LYS A 99 3.72 24.57 -2.97
C LYS A 99 3.37 24.19 -1.52
N GLN A 100 2.79 23.02 -1.28
CA GLN A 100 2.36 22.53 0.04
C GLN A 100 3.45 21.69 0.73
N LYS A 101 4.66 22.23 0.88
CA LYS A 101 5.82 21.52 1.44
C LYS A 101 5.87 21.55 2.98
N THR A 102 4.77 21.25 3.67
CA THR A 102 4.89 20.98 5.11
C THR A 102 5.77 19.74 5.30
N GLU A 103 6.53 19.68 6.39
CA GLU A 103 7.40 18.53 6.68
C GLU A 103 6.59 17.22 6.67
N SER A 104 5.40 17.23 7.29
CA SER A 104 4.48 16.09 7.30
C SER A 104 4.12 15.65 5.87
N PHE A 105 3.76 16.57 4.98
CA PHE A 105 3.44 16.22 3.58
C PHE A 105 4.61 15.57 2.85
N LEU A 106 5.83 16.09 3.03
CA LEU A 106 7.03 15.55 2.40
C LEU A 106 7.36 14.13 2.90
N ILE A 107 7.24 13.91 4.22
CA ILE A 107 7.44 12.60 4.85
C ILE A 107 6.42 11.60 4.30
N GLN A 108 5.13 11.96 4.28
CA GLN A 108 4.10 11.09 3.72
C GLN A 108 4.35 10.82 2.23
N GLY A 109 4.69 11.84 1.43
CA GLY A 109 5.05 11.67 0.03
C GLY A 109 6.17 10.65 -0.18
N ALA A 110 7.22 10.69 0.64
CA ALA A 110 8.31 9.71 0.58
C ALA A 110 7.86 8.28 0.94
N PHE A 111 7.04 8.13 1.99
CA PHE A 111 6.49 6.82 2.36
C PHE A 111 5.56 6.25 1.28
N PHE A 112 4.68 7.07 0.69
CA PHE A 112 3.81 6.63 -0.39
C PHE A 112 4.59 6.28 -1.67
N LEU A 113 5.63 7.04 -2.02
CA LEU A 113 6.50 6.74 -3.17
C LEU A 113 7.19 5.37 -3.04
N THR A 114 7.61 5.03 -1.83
CA THR A 114 8.31 3.76 -1.52
C THR A 114 7.36 2.61 -1.20
N SER A 115 6.06 2.89 -1.03
CA SER A 115 5.04 1.87 -0.82
C SER A 115 4.86 1.00 -2.06
N VAL A 116 4.61 -0.28 -1.84
CA VAL A 116 4.33 -1.27 -2.88
C VAL A 116 3.14 -2.12 -2.47
N LEU A 117 2.50 -2.75 -3.44
CA LEU A 117 1.59 -3.85 -3.17
C LEU A 117 2.44 -5.07 -2.83
N GLU A 118 2.44 -5.49 -1.56
CA GLU A 118 3.27 -6.58 -1.05
C GLU A 118 2.45 -7.74 -0.48
N PRO A 119 2.95 -8.98 -0.59
CA PRO A 119 2.32 -10.12 0.04
C PRO A 119 2.66 -10.18 1.53
N ILE A 120 1.67 -10.52 2.34
CA ILE A 120 1.80 -10.79 3.77
C ILE A 120 1.20 -12.17 4.03
N ILE A 121 1.95 -13.02 4.72
CA ILE A 121 1.42 -14.27 5.25
C ILE A 121 0.86 -13.97 6.64
N VAL A 122 -0.44 -14.20 6.83
CA VAL A 122 -1.14 -13.93 8.08
C VAL A 122 -0.63 -14.89 9.15
N SER A 123 -0.17 -14.34 10.27
CA SER A 123 0.22 -15.14 11.44
C SER A 123 -0.82 -15.07 12.55
N LYS A 124 -1.54 -13.96 12.67
CA LYS A 124 -2.63 -13.80 13.65
C LYS A 124 -3.53 -12.64 13.27
N VAL A 125 -4.82 -12.76 13.57
CA VAL A 125 -5.78 -11.64 13.53
C VAL A 125 -6.26 -11.40 14.96
N PRO A 126 -5.63 -10.49 15.73
CA PRO A 126 -6.04 -10.22 17.10
C PRO A 126 -7.48 -9.70 17.21
N ASN A 127 -7.90 -8.90 16.22
CA ASN A 127 -9.25 -8.37 16.07
C ASN A 127 -9.46 -7.91 14.62
N SER A 128 -10.65 -7.42 14.31
CA SER A 128 -11.00 -6.99 12.95
C SER A 128 -10.16 -5.82 12.41
N PHE A 129 -9.56 -5.00 13.28
CA PHE A 129 -8.78 -3.81 12.92
C PHE A 129 -7.28 -4.06 12.82
N PHE A 130 -6.76 -5.15 13.37
CA PHE A 130 -5.34 -5.43 13.40
C PHE A 130 -5.01 -6.80 12.85
N LEU A 131 -3.91 -6.87 12.11
CA LEU A 131 -3.34 -8.09 11.57
C LEU A 131 -1.87 -8.18 11.94
N LYS A 132 -1.43 -9.37 12.33
CA LYS A 132 -0.01 -9.72 12.44
C LYS A 132 0.34 -10.69 11.32
N GLY A 133 1.53 -10.52 10.75
CA GLY A 133 2.01 -11.38 9.69
C GLY A 133 3.49 -11.17 9.43
N TYR A 134 3.96 -11.70 8.30
CA TYR A 134 5.32 -11.48 7.84
C TYR A 134 5.38 -11.35 6.32
N THR A 135 6.35 -10.58 5.84
CA THR A 135 6.61 -10.41 4.40
C THR A 135 7.47 -11.59 3.92
N PRO A 136 7.02 -12.43 2.96
CA PRO A 136 7.74 -13.65 2.58
C PRO A 136 9.08 -13.38 1.86
N LEU A 137 9.28 -12.18 1.31
CA LEU A 137 10.53 -11.78 0.65
C LEU A 137 11.65 -11.38 1.64
N THR A 138 11.28 -10.90 2.82
CA THR A 138 12.23 -10.33 3.81
C THR A 138 12.21 -11.05 5.15
N ASN A 139 11.18 -11.86 5.40
CA ASN A 139 10.85 -12.47 6.69
C ASN A 139 10.63 -11.43 7.82
N GLU A 140 10.38 -10.16 7.48
CA GLU A 140 10.09 -9.09 8.44
C GLU A 140 8.69 -9.29 9.03
N GLN A 141 8.58 -9.28 10.36
CA GLN A 141 7.30 -9.30 11.05
C GLN A 141 6.64 -7.92 11.00
N VAL A 142 5.32 -7.91 10.76
CA VAL A 142 4.55 -6.69 10.61
C VAL A 142 3.28 -6.75 11.44
N ILE A 143 2.88 -5.58 11.94
CA ILE A 143 1.56 -5.34 12.52
C ILE A 143 0.89 -4.31 11.64
N ILE A 144 -0.27 -4.63 11.08
CA ILE A 144 -1.01 -3.75 10.17
C ILE A 144 -2.35 -3.39 10.81
N LYS A 145 -2.68 -2.10 10.79
CA LYS A 145 -3.98 -1.56 11.19
C LYS A 145 -4.83 -1.26 9.97
N ASP A 146 -6.09 -1.68 9.99
CA ASP A 146 -7.13 -1.22 9.08
C ASP A 146 -8.19 -0.44 9.86
N VAL A 147 -8.39 0.83 9.52
CA VAL A 147 -9.39 1.69 10.18
C VAL A 147 -10.83 1.24 9.92
N ARG A 148 -11.06 0.40 8.91
CA ARG A 148 -12.40 -0.11 8.54
C ARG A 148 -12.74 -1.47 9.14
N GLY A 149 -11.80 -2.11 9.85
CA GLY A 149 -12.07 -3.38 10.51
C GLY A 149 -12.29 -4.57 9.56
N ARG A 150 -11.64 -4.62 8.40
CA ARG A 150 -11.91 -5.63 7.37
C ARG A 150 -11.16 -6.95 7.53
N PHE A 151 -10.33 -7.10 8.58
CA PHE A 151 -9.57 -8.34 8.79
C PHE A 151 -10.38 -9.45 9.48
N ALA A 152 -11.65 -9.20 9.83
CA ALA A 152 -12.47 -10.12 10.65
C ALA A 152 -12.56 -11.57 10.12
N ASN A 153 -12.51 -11.75 8.80
CA ASN A 153 -12.66 -13.06 8.15
C ASN A 153 -11.34 -13.66 7.64
N LEU A 154 -10.20 -13.08 8.03
CA LEU A 154 -8.89 -13.61 7.65
C LEU A 154 -8.46 -14.72 8.61
N GLU A 155 -7.90 -15.77 8.04
CA GLU A 155 -7.39 -16.92 8.78
C GLU A 155 -5.86 -16.93 8.78
N GLU A 156 -5.27 -17.60 9.77
CA GLU A 156 -3.83 -17.82 9.80
C GLU A 156 -3.36 -18.58 8.56
N GLN A 157 -2.12 -18.30 8.15
CA GLN A 157 -1.49 -18.84 6.94
C GLN A 157 -2.14 -18.41 5.62
N GLN A 158 -3.21 -17.60 5.62
CA GLN A 158 -3.69 -16.98 4.40
C GLN A 158 -2.64 -16.00 3.86
N VAL A 159 -2.62 -15.86 2.54
CA VAL A 159 -1.81 -14.85 1.86
C VAL A 159 -2.73 -13.69 1.54
N ILE A 160 -2.34 -12.49 1.97
CA ILE A 160 -2.99 -11.27 1.53
C ILE A 160 -1.99 -10.38 0.82
N TRP A 161 -2.48 -9.59 -0.12
CA TRP A 161 -1.73 -8.55 -0.80
C TRP A 161 -2.25 -7.20 -0.33
N ILE A 162 -1.34 -6.37 0.16
CA ILE A 162 -1.69 -5.07 0.74
C ILE A 162 -0.73 -3.99 0.29
N ARG A 163 -1.21 -2.76 0.26
CA ARG A 163 -0.35 -1.59 0.34
C ARG A 163 -0.42 -1.04 1.75
N LYS A 164 0.73 -0.81 2.37
CA LYS A 164 0.80 -0.28 3.73
C LYS A 164 1.79 0.88 3.81
N ILE A 165 1.56 1.76 4.78
CA ILE A 165 2.45 2.88 5.09
C ILE A 165 2.96 2.72 6.52
N LYS A 166 4.27 2.83 6.70
CA LYS A 166 4.87 2.76 8.03
C LYS A 166 4.35 3.92 8.89
N SER A 167 3.81 3.58 10.05
CA SER A 167 3.52 4.51 11.14
C SER A 167 4.40 4.13 12.34
N ILE A 168 4.16 4.71 13.53
CA ILE A 168 5.12 4.59 14.66
C ILE A 168 5.10 3.19 15.28
N GLY A 169 3.93 2.68 15.66
CA GLY A 169 3.78 1.39 16.34
C GLY A 169 3.28 0.24 15.46
N TYR A 170 2.79 0.55 14.26
CA TYR A 170 2.25 -0.38 13.29
C TYR A 170 2.29 0.26 11.89
N ASP A 171 2.06 -0.55 10.88
CA ASP A 171 1.78 -0.08 9.53
C ASP A 171 0.29 0.19 9.37
N VAL A 172 -0.08 1.15 8.53
CA VAL A 172 -1.48 1.47 8.21
C VAL A 172 -1.81 0.90 6.83
N LEU A 173 -2.88 0.10 6.75
CA LEU A 173 -3.42 -0.38 5.48
C LEU A 173 -3.94 0.79 4.65
N ILE A 174 -3.50 0.86 3.40
CA ILE A 174 -4.00 1.83 2.42
C ILE A 174 -5.02 1.15 1.52
N ASP A 175 -6.16 1.81 1.39
CA ASP A 175 -7.28 1.42 0.55
C ASP A 175 -7.87 0.06 0.90
N SER A 176 -7.37 -1.06 0.36
CA SER A 176 -7.91 -2.41 0.55
C SER A 176 -6.81 -3.47 0.50
N PHE A 177 -7.19 -4.71 0.82
CA PHE A 177 -6.37 -5.90 0.65
C PHE A 177 -7.00 -6.87 -0.36
N PHE A 178 -6.18 -7.73 -0.94
CA PHE A 178 -6.60 -8.77 -1.88
C PHE A 178 -6.15 -10.14 -1.39
N LEU A 179 -7.00 -11.16 -1.51
CA LEU A 179 -6.59 -12.53 -1.19
C LEU A 179 -5.62 -13.03 -2.26
N GLY A 180 -4.50 -13.59 -1.81
CA GLY A 180 -3.48 -14.18 -2.66
C GLY A 180 -3.47 -15.71 -2.60
N HIS A 181 -2.57 -16.29 -3.39
CA HIS A 181 -2.41 -17.74 -3.50
C HIS A 181 -1.00 -18.16 -3.07
N LYS A 182 -0.88 -19.15 -2.17
CA LYS A 182 0.42 -19.65 -1.69
C LYS A 182 1.36 -20.06 -2.82
N GLN A 183 0.85 -20.74 -3.85
CA GLN A 183 1.63 -21.13 -5.03
C GLN A 183 2.27 -19.93 -5.75
N ARG A 184 1.59 -18.77 -5.80
CA ARG A 184 2.15 -17.55 -6.39
C ARG A 184 3.26 -16.96 -5.52
N ILE A 185 3.20 -17.15 -4.21
CA ILE A 185 4.24 -16.68 -3.29
C ILE A 185 5.53 -17.47 -3.45
N GLU A 186 5.45 -18.79 -3.59
CA GLU A 186 6.64 -19.61 -3.88
C GLU A 186 7.31 -19.18 -5.19
N GLN A 187 6.53 -19.00 -6.26
CA GLN A 187 7.02 -18.49 -7.54
C GLN A 187 7.67 -17.11 -7.40
N LEU A 188 7.04 -16.21 -6.65
CA LEU A 188 7.54 -14.86 -6.38
C LEU A 188 8.87 -14.87 -5.62
N VAL A 189 9.00 -15.71 -4.58
CA VAL A 189 10.24 -15.82 -3.80
C VAL A 189 11.37 -16.33 -4.68
N THR A 190 11.14 -17.38 -5.47
CA THR A 190 12.14 -17.91 -6.40
C THR A 190 12.58 -16.86 -7.42
N GLN A 191 11.63 -16.23 -8.12
CA GLN A 191 11.94 -15.25 -9.17
C GLN A 191 12.61 -13.97 -8.62
N TYR A 192 12.27 -13.56 -7.40
CA TYR A 192 12.98 -12.47 -6.75
C TYR A 192 14.41 -12.87 -6.36
N ASN A 193 14.61 -14.06 -5.81
CA ASN A 193 15.95 -14.53 -5.42
C ASN A 193 16.90 -14.56 -6.63
N ASP A 194 16.42 -14.98 -7.80
CA ASP A 194 17.20 -14.95 -9.05
C ASP A 194 17.62 -13.53 -9.47
N LYS A 195 16.83 -12.51 -9.10
CA LYS A 195 17.06 -11.10 -9.44
C LYS A 195 17.59 -10.25 -8.28
N LYS A 196 17.83 -10.84 -7.11
CA LYS A 196 18.10 -10.12 -5.86
C LYS A 196 19.35 -9.24 -5.91
N ASN A 197 20.33 -9.62 -6.73
CA ASN A 197 21.56 -8.83 -6.92
C ASN A 197 21.39 -7.68 -7.92
N ALA A 198 20.35 -7.70 -8.75
CA ALA A 198 20.11 -6.70 -9.79
C ALA A 198 19.12 -5.61 -9.35
N MET A 199 18.21 -5.91 -8.40
CA MET A 199 17.20 -4.96 -7.94
C MET A 199 16.71 -5.25 -6.53
N THR A 200 16.20 -4.22 -5.86
CA THR A 200 15.57 -4.35 -4.55
C THR A 200 14.20 -5.05 -4.65
N TRP A 201 13.75 -5.68 -3.56
CA TRP A 201 12.41 -6.29 -3.51
C TRP A 201 11.29 -5.28 -3.79
N ARG A 202 11.42 -4.02 -3.38
CA ARG A 202 10.44 -2.96 -3.67
C ARG A 202 10.39 -2.66 -5.16
N SER A 203 11.54 -2.50 -5.80
CA SER A 203 11.64 -2.28 -7.25
C SER A 203 11.03 -3.45 -8.03
N PHE A 204 11.27 -4.69 -7.58
CA PHE A 204 10.68 -5.89 -8.15
C PHE A 204 9.15 -5.88 -8.03
N LEU A 205 8.60 -5.63 -6.82
CA LEU A 205 7.16 -5.61 -6.60
C LEU A 205 6.45 -4.46 -7.33
N LYS A 206 7.06 -3.29 -7.46
CA LYS A 206 6.52 -2.18 -8.28
C LYS A 206 6.24 -2.60 -9.72
N GLN A 207 7.04 -3.52 -10.27
CA GLN A 207 6.90 -3.98 -11.65
C GLN A 207 6.02 -5.23 -11.77
N GLN A 208 6.05 -6.13 -10.77
CA GLN A 208 5.54 -7.49 -10.93
C GLN A 208 4.39 -7.86 -10.00
N ALA A 209 4.05 -7.05 -8.98
CA ALA A 209 3.09 -7.44 -7.94
C ALA A 209 1.74 -7.92 -8.52
N ILE A 210 1.19 -7.20 -9.49
CA ILE A 210 -0.12 -7.53 -10.11
C ILE A 210 -0.14 -8.95 -10.67
N TYR A 211 0.95 -9.42 -11.29
CA TYR A 211 1.03 -10.77 -11.84
C TYR A 211 0.81 -11.86 -10.77
N TYR A 212 1.29 -11.64 -9.54
CA TYR A 212 1.23 -12.62 -8.46
C TYR A 212 -0.03 -12.50 -7.59
N VAL A 213 -0.69 -11.34 -7.58
CA VAL A 213 -2.00 -11.18 -6.91
C VAL A 213 -3.04 -12.04 -7.60
N MET A 214 -2.94 -12.17 -8.93
CA MET A 214 -3.92 -12.88 -9.75
C MET A 214 -3.90 -14.39 -9.52
N LYS A 215 -5.09 -15.00 -9.63
CA LYS A 215 -5.26 -16.46 -9.59
C LYS A 215 -4.29 -17.15 -10.57
N PRO A 216 -3.59 -18.22 -10.14
CA PRO A 216 -2.87 -19.06 -11.09
C PRO A 216 -3.85 -19.67 -12.10
N LYS A 217 -3.37 -19.85 -13.34
CA LYS A 217 -4.09 -20.62 -14.36
C LYS A 217 -4.00 -22.10 -14.05
#